data_AF-A0A1V5MXY0-F1
#
_entry.id   AF-A0A1V5MXY0-F1
#
_cell.length_a   1.000
_cell.length_b   1.000
_cell.length_c   1.000
_cell.angle_alpha   90.00
_cell.angle_beta   90.00
_cell.angle_gamma   90.00
#
_symmetry.space_group_name_H-M   'P 1'
#
loop_
_entity.id
_entity.type
_entity.pdbx_description
1 polymer ?
#
loop_
_entity_poly.entity_id
_entity_poly.type
_entity_poly.pdbx_seq_one_letter_code
_entity_poly.pdbx_strand_id
1 'polypeptide(L)'
;MRVIGRAIKEFYHIEQGQPLKVRILQNDKQVWPEQDWAVVPLNDRTGITHNLILNVAQGDQLRFVLAPGTEPENDILVWMPNIEYLEENVAYPSVIVRILCGAKEAYTDRNGNVWSEDRYFEDGSRVKSDAVLTAGIPALDDNKLYQYGREGKDFTYSIPVPAGLYCLRLKFAENEYENFFERPFNLSINGKQVLRNFDICHAARGPRRSYDRLFRYLVPNGDGRIVLHFTEGWEPLMESGKALVQAIELTPEIKPAIRINAGSDTPFVDWNSYTWSGDAHYEGGSVITSDKLVEHASPTLYDQSLYQTARTGKTLRYAFAVTPGLYNVHLKFAELWLSEPGQRPMDIAINGRTLWSAWDPATAANKIARAAEIRAQDITPNADGQITIQITASGSNDAILQGIEIE
;
A
#
# COMPACT_ATOMS: atom_id res chain seq x y z
N MET A 1 20.62 16.51 -3.42
CA MET A 1 19.39 16.41 -2.60
C MET A 1 18.24 17.02 -3.38
N ARG A 2 17.06 16.39 -3.36
CA ARG A 2 15.82 16.90 -3.95
C ARG A 2 14.99 17.58 -2.87
N VAL A 3 14.43 18.75 -3.19
CA VAL A 3 13.52 19.50 -2.32
C VAL A 3 12.25 19.79 -3.10
N ILE A 4 11.19 19.07 -2.75
CA ILE A 4 9.89 19.18 -3.41
C ILE A 4 8.82 19.62 -2.43
N GLY A 5 7.87 20.41 -2.89
CA GLY A 5 6.69 20.67 -2.11
C GLY A 5 5.77 21.70 -2.69
N ARG A 6 4.71 21.98 -1.93
CA ARG A 6 3.63 22.88 -2.30
C ARG A 6 3.32 23.81 -1.13
N ALA A 7 3.36 25.10 -1.40
CA ALA A 7 2.96 26.14 -0.47
C ALA A 7 1.55 26.59 -0.81
N ILE A 8 0.66 26.61 0.18
CA ILE A 8 -0.73 27.02 0.01
C ILE A 8 -1.20 27.78 1.26
N LYS A 9 -2.18 28.67 1.09
CA LYS A 9 -2.82 29.32 2.23
C LYS A 9 -3.75 28.34 2.94
N GLU A 10 -3.80 28.42 4.26
CA GLU A 10 -4.69 27.58 5.07
C GLU A 10 -6.14 27.73 4.60
N PHE A 11 -6.87 26.60 4.55
CA PHE A 11 -8.15 26.52 3.87
C PHE A 11 -9.22 27.47 4.44
N TYR A 12 -9.31 27.61 5.75
CA TYR A 12 -10.30 28.48 6.40
C TYR A 12 -9.95 29.97 6.32
N HIS A 13 -8.68 30.31 6.05
CA HIS A 13 -8.21 31.68 5.88
C HIS A 13 -7.92 32.04 4.43
N ILE A 14 -8.25 31.17 3.46
CA ILE A 14 -7.90 31.32 2.05
C ILE A 14 -8.36 32.65 1.41
N GLU A 15 -9.43 33.25 1.96
CA GLU A 15 -10.02 34.53 1.53
C GLU A 15 -9.58 35.73 2.39
N GLN A 16 -8.89 35.49 3.50
CA GLN A 16 -8.61 36.47 4.55
C GLN A 16 -7.16 36.98 4.47
N GLY A 17 -6.87 38.14 5.05
CA GLY A 17 -5.51 38.68 5.08
C GLY A 17 -4.97 39.04 3.69
N GLN A 18 -3.68 38.79 3.49
CA GLN A 18 -2.98 39.12 2.25
C GLN A 18 -2.55 37.85 1.50
N PRO A 19 -2.23 37.98 0.20
CA PRO A 19 -1.50 36.93 -0.53
C PRO A 19 -0.20 36.57 0.18
N LEU A 20 0.07 35.28 0.36
CA LEU A 20 1.31 34.83 0.99
C LEU A 20 2.46 34.99 0.00
N LYS A 21 3.63 35.34 0.53
CA LYS A 21 4.87 35.43 -0.25
C LYS A 21 5.89 34.50 0.37
N VAL A 22 6.32 33.50 -0.39
CA VAL A 22 7.23 32.45 0.08
C VAL A 22 8.48 32.34 -0.79
N ARG A 23 9.56 31.83 -0.20
CA ARG A 23 10.81 31.51 -0.90
C ARG A 23 11.62 30.47 -0.13
N ILE A 24 12.63 29.91 -0.79
CA ILE A 24 13.61 28.99 -0.21
C ILE A 24 15.00 29.60 -0.38
N LEU A 25 15.76 29.61 0.72
CA LEU A 25 17.16 30.00 0.73
C LEU A 25 18.04 28.79 1.06
N GLN A 26 19.17 28.65 0.38
CA GLN A 26 20.29 27.83 0.83
C GLN A 26 21.34 28.77 1.42
N ASN A 27 21.58 28.65 2.72
CA ASN A 27 22.27 29.64 3.53
C ASN A 27 21.59 31.02 3.32
N ASP A 28 22.32 31.99 2.78
CA ASP A 28 21.80 33.33 2.51
C ASP A 28 21.43 33.56 1.03
N LYS A 29 21.62 32.55 0.17
CA LYS A 29 21.32 32.64 -1.26
C LYS A 29 19.91 32.12 -1.54
N GLN A 30 19.10 32.90 -2.24
CA GLN A 30 17.81 32.42 -2.74
C GLN A 30 18.00 31.36 -3.82
N VAL A 31 17.33 30.23 -3.63
CA VAL A 31 17.34 29.09 -4.56
C VAL A 31 15.96 28.86 -5.19
N TRP A 32 14.89 29.40 -4.60
CA TRP A 32 13.56 29.41 -5.21
C TRP A 32 12.66 30.50 -4.62
N PRO A 33 11.80 31.15 -5.42
CA PRO A 33 11.85 31.17 -6.89
C PRO A 33 13.17 31.77 -7.39
N GLU A 34 13.45 31.70 -8.69
CA GLU A 34 14.71 32.22 -9.26
C GLU A 34 14.93 33.72 -8.94
N GLN A 35 13.83 34.50 -8.92
CA GLN A 35 13.82 35.93 -8.57
C GLN A 35 12.57 36.24 -7.75
N ASP A 36 12.61 37.33 -6.97
CA ASP A 36 11.51 37.83 -6.14
C ASP A 36 10.92 36.79 -5.17
N TRP A 37 9.61 36.86 -4.91
CA TRP A 37 8.87 35.95 -4.03
C TRP A 37 7.86 35.16 -4.83
N ALA A 38 7.69 33.89 -4.48
CA ALA A 38 6.59 33.09 -4.99
C ALA A 38 5.32 33.54 -4.26
N VAL A 39 4.29 33.94 -5.01
CA VAL A 39 3.05 34.49 -4.45
C VAL A 39 1.96 33.43 -4.46
N VAL A 40 1.32 33.21 -3.31
CA VAL A 40 0.08 32.43 -3.18
C VAL A 40 -1.08 33.43 -3.07
N PRO A 41 -1.89 33.62 -4.13
CA PRO A 41 -3.02 34.53 -4.11
C PRO A 41 -4.09 34.13 -3.08
N LEU A 42 -4.93 35.09 -2.70
CA LEU A 42 -6.20 34.77 -2.02
C LEU A 42 -7.06 33.92 -2.97
N ASN A 43 -7.89 33.05 -2.38
CA ASN A 43 -8.74 32.07 -3.09
C ASN A 43 -7.98 30.99 -3.89
N ASP A 44 -6.65 30.94 -3.84
CA ASP A 44 -5.87 29.91 -4.53
C ASP A 44 -5.93 28.56 -3.79
N ARG A 45 -6.68 27.63 -4.37
CA ARG A 45 -6.85 26.25 -3.85
C ARG A 45 -5.84 25.26 -4.42
N THR A 46 -5.02 25.70 -5.37
CA THR A 46 -3.98 24.87 -5.98
C THR A 46 -2.67 25.06 -5.25
N GLY A 47 -2.35 26.29 -4.88
CA GLY A 47 -1.07 26.66 -4.28
C GLY A 47 0.05 26.72 -5.31
N ILE A 48 1.27 26.95 -4.83
CA ILE A 48 2.47 27.07 -5.65
C ILE A 48 3.47 25.97 -5.34
N THR A 49 3.98 25.29 -6.38
CA THR A 49 4.87 24.13 -6.24
C THR A 49 6.32 24.47 -6.54
N HIS A 50 7.24 23.72 -5.93
CA HIS A 50 8.67 23.77 -6.23
C HIS A 50 9.25 22.36 -6.29
N ASN A 51 10.30 22.19 -7.10
CA ASN A 51 11.02 20.93 -7.23
C ASN A 51 12.48 21.24 -7.58
N LEU A 52 13.33 21.31 -6.57
CA LEU A 52 14.72 21.75 -6.69
C LEU A 52 15.65 20.56 -6.53
N ILE A 53 16.73 20.53 -7.31
CA ILE A 53 17.89 19.69 -7.05
C ILE A 53 19.00 20.60 -6.56
N LEU A 54 19.42 20.40 -5.30
CA LEU A 54 20.43 21.21 -4.63
C LEU A 54 21.64 20.33 -4.29
N ASN A 55 22.83 20.86 -4.59
CA ASN A 55 24.07 20.36 -4.03
C ASN A 55 24.22 20.94 -2.63
N VAL A 56 24.33 20.08 -1.63
CA VAL A 56 24.43 20.49 -0.22
C VAL A 56 25.67 19.87 0.41
N ALA A 57 26.32 20.64 1.29
CA ALA A 57 27.41 20.18 2.12
C ALA A 57 26.99 20.11 3.60
N GLN A 58 27.75 19.37 4.42
CA GLN A 58 27.55 19.38 5.86
C GLN A 58 27.64 20.81 6.40
N GLY A 59 26.63 21.24 7.14
CA GLY A 59 26.54 22.59 7.71
C GLY A 59 25.72 23.58 6.88
N ASP A 60 25.34 23.24 5.64
CA ASP A 60 24.40 24.05 4.87
C ASP A 60 23.03 24.13 5.57
N GLN A 61 22.42 25.31 5.51
CA GLN A 61 21.07 25.54 6.02
C GLN A 61 20.10 25.73 4.86
N LEU A 62 19.00 24.98 4.87
CA LEU A 62 17.87 25.23 3.98
C LEU A 62 16.78 25.96 4.78
N ARG A 63 16.40 27.15 4.33
CA ARG A 63 15.41 28.00 5.02
C ARG A 63 14.19 28.20 4.14
N PHE A 64 13.03 27.78 4.63
CA PHE A 64 11.72 28.05 4.03
C PHE A 64 11.19 29.32 4.66
N VAL A 65 11.05 30.38 3.87
CA VAL A 65 10.80 31.73 4.37
C VAL A 65 9.42 32.17 3.90
N LEU A 66 8.57 32.53 4.86
CA LEU A 66 7.36 33.31 4.66
C LEU A 66 7.70 34.79 4.89
N ALA A 67 7.33 35.67 3.96
CA ALA A 67 7.50 37.10 4.17
C ALA A 67 6.69 37.56 5.39
N PRO A 68 7.15 38.57 6.16
CA PRO A 68 6.38 39.10 7.26
C PRO A 68 4.97 39.51 6.80
N GLY A 69 3.94 38.87 7.35
CA GLY A 69 2.55 39.20 7.12
C GLY A 69 2.16 40.47 7.87
N THR A 70 1.19 41.21 7.33
CA THR A 70 0.57 42.34 8.05
C THR A 70 -0.58 41.88 8.94
N GLU A 71 -1.11 40.66 8.71
CA GLU A 71 -2.20 40.05 9.47
C GLU A 71 -1.84 38.59 9.85
N PRO A 72 -0.93 38.36 10.81
CA PRO A 72 -0.43 37.02 11.15
C PRO A 72 -1.52 36.00 11.53
N GLU A 73 -2.64 36.45 12.07
CA GLU A 73 -3.81 35.62 12.38
C GLU A 73 -4.53 35.09 11.13
N ASN A 74 -4.37 35.75 9.97
CA ASN A 74 -5.03 35.41 8.71
C ASN A 74 -4.02 34.92 7.65
N ASP A 75 -2.75 35.30 7.77
CA ASP A 75 -1.67 34.95 6.86
C ASP A 75 -1.04 33.58 7.21
N ILE A 76 -1.90 32.57 7.33
CA ILE A 76 -1.50 31.21 7.74
C ILE A 76 -1.05 30.39 6.51
N LEU A 77 0.21 29.95 6.55
CA LEU A 77 0.83 29.11 5.52
C LEU A 77 0.73 27.62 5.87
N VAL A 78 0.39 26.82 4.88
CA VAL A 78 0.57 25.36 4.89
C VAL A 78 1.66 25.01 3.88
N TRP A 79 2.78 24.46 4.36
CA TRP A 79 3.91 24.05 3.53
C TRP A 79 4.64 22.87 4.17
N MET A 80 4.57 21.70 3.54
CA MET A 80 5.17 20.46 4.05
C MET A 80 6.22 19.91 3.07
N PRO A 81 7.36 20.61 2.87
CA PRO A 81 8.34 20.20 1.88
C PRO A 81 8.94 18.83 2.20
N ASN A 82 9.03 17.96 1.19
CA ASN A 82 9.78 16.71 1.27
C ASN A 82 11.22 16.94 0.81
N ILE A 83 12.17 16.46 1.62
CA ILE A 83 13.60 16.63 1.40
C ILE A 83 14.22 15.23 1.35
N GLU A 84 14.77 14.90 0.19
CA GLU A 84 15.28 13.56 -0.10
C GLU A 84 16.73 13.64 -0.58
N TYR A 85 17.62 12.86 0.03
CA TYR A 85 18.92 12.64 -0.55
C TYR A 85 18.74 11.75 -1.78
N LEU A 86 19.14 12.27 -2.93
CA LEU A 86 19.22 11.49 -4.16
C LEU A 86 20.45 10.60 -4.02
N GLU A 87 20.28 9.41 -3.43
CA GLU A 87 21.32 8.39 -3.43
C GLU A 87 21.30 7.69 -4.79
N GLU A 88 22.42 7.75 -5.51
CA GLU A 88 22.61 6.93 -6.69
C GLU A 88 22.73 5.46 -6.24
N ASN A 89 21.83 4.60 -6.72
CA ASN A 89 21.84 3.15 -6.55
C ASN A 89 21.49 2.60 -5.16
N VAL A 90 20.29 2.90 -4.64
CA VAL A 90 19.66 1.97 -3.69
C VAL A 90 19.29 0.70 -4.47
N ALA A 91 20.10 -0.34 -4.34
CA ALA A 91 19.75 -1.66 -4.86
C ALA A 91 18.59 -2.22 -4.02
N TYR A 92 17.39 -2.16 -4.58
CA TYR A 92 16.25 -2.84 -3.96
C TYR A 92 16.48 -4.36 -4.06
N PRO A 93 16.36 -5.11 -2.95
CA PRO A 93 16.36 -6.56 -3.07
C PRO A 93 15.22 -6.94 -4.02
N SER A 94 15.48 -7.86 -4.95
CA SER A 94 14.49 -8.30 -5.95
C SER A 94 14.07 -9.76 -5.74
N VAL A 95 14.65 -10.45 -4.77
CA VAL A 95 14.38 -11.87 -4.52
C VAL A 95 13.07 -12.01 -3.76
N ILE A 96 12.10 -12.68 -4.39
CA ILE A 96 10.94 -13.25 -3.74
C ILE A 96 11.25 -14.70 -3.39
N VAL A 97 10.91 -15.12 -2.18
CA VAL A 97 10.92 -16.54 -1.81
C VAL A 97 9.49 -16.95 -1.47
N ARG A 98 8.99 -18.00 -2.13
CA ARG A 98 7.67 -18.60 -1.88
C ARG A 98 7.82 -20.09 -1.71
N ILE A 99 7.48 -20.60 -0.53
CA ILE A 99 7.64 -22.01 -0.15
C ILE A 99 6.26 -22.55 0.23
N LEU A 100 5.81 -23.58 -0.48
CA LEU A 100 4.64 -24.34 -0.08
C LEU A 100 5.09 -25.46 0.87
N CYS A 101 4.89 -25.22 2.17
CA CYS A 101 5.41 -26.08 3.24
C CYS A 101 4.75 -27.47 3.17
N GLY A 102 5.53 -28.53 3.36
CA GLY A 102 5.09 -29.91 3.17
C GLY A 102 4.76 -30.31 1.72
N ALA A 103 4.83 -29.45 0.70
CA ALA A 103 4.61 -29.89 -0.68
C ALA A 103 5.84 -30.57 -1.28
N LYS A 104 5.60 -31.56 -2.16
CA LYS A 104 6.65 -32.25 -2.92
C LYS A 104 6.89 -31.66 -4.31
N GLU A 105 5.96 -30.83 -4.77
CA GLU A 105 5.96 -30.25 -6.10
C GLU A 105 5.60 -28.78 -5.97
N ALA A 106 6.14 -27.98 -6.88
CA ALA A 106 5.78 -26.58 -6.99
C ALA A 106 4.29 -26.41 -7.34
N TYR A 107 3.75 -25.25 -7.01
CA TYR A 107 2.38 -24.87 -7.29
C TYR A 107 2.33 -23.42 -7.76
N THR A 108 1.63 -23.19 -8.87
CA THR A 108 1.32 -21.83 -9.33
C THR A 108 -0.07 -21.46 -8.84
N ASP A 109 -0.15 -20.40 -8.03
CA ASP A 109 -1.42 -19.88 -7.55
C ASP A 109 -2.20 -19.13 -8.65
N ARG A 110 -3.45 -18.74 -8.37
CA ARG A 110 -4.30 -18.07 -9.34
C ARG A 110 -3.76 -16.71 -9.81
N ASN A 111 -2.91 -16.06 -9.01
CA ASN A 111 -2.24 -14.80 -9.38
C ASN A 111 -0.98 -15.05 -10.23
N GLY A 112 -0.68 -16.32 -10.54
CA GLY A 112 0.48 -16.73 -11.30
C GLY A 112 1.77 -16.78 -10.48
N ASN A 113 1.69 -16.61 -9.15
CA ASN A 113 2.88 -16.74 -8.32
C ASN A 113 3.28 -18.22 -8.24
N VAL A 114 4.55 -18.50 -8.52
CA VAL A 114 5.11 -19.83 -8.36
C VAL A 114 5.59 -20.02 -6.92
N TRP A 115 5.01 -20.99 -6.24
CA TRP A 115 5.41 -21.47 -4.92
C TRP A 115 6.25 -22.73 -5.10
N SER A 116 7.48 -22.74 -4.58
CA SER A 116 8.33 -23.93 -4.67
C SER A 116 7.80 -25.06 -3.80
N GLU A 117 8.30 -26.26 -4.04
CA GLU A 117 8.25 -27.36 -3.08
C GLU A 117 8.89 -26.97 -1.74
N ASP A 118 8.64 -27.79 -0.72
CA ASP A 118 9.14 -27.56 0.62
C ASP A 118 10.67 -27.70 0.68
N ARG A 119 11.34 -26.67 1.22
CA ARG A 119 12.80 -26.54 1.23
C ARG A 119 13.27 -25.66 2.38
N TYR A 120 14.56 -25.74 2.68
CA TYR A 120 15.23 -24.99 3.75
C TYR A 120 14.77 -25.30 5.17
N PHE A 121 14.02 -26.39 5.37
CA PHE A 121 13.60 -26.82 6.69
C PHE A 121 14.63 -27.75 7.35
N GLU A 122 14.59 -27.78 8.67
CA GLU A 122 15.21 -28.81 9.51
C GLU A 122 14.14 -29.32 10.48
N ASP A 123 14.09 -30.63 10.67
CA ASP A 123 13.07 -31.34 11.45
C ASP A 123 11.61 -31.10 10.98
N GLY A 124 10.67 -31.55 11.81
CA GLY A 124 9.24 -31.56 11.49
C GLY A 124 8.83 -32.63 10.47
N SER A 125 7.53 -32.86 10.40
CA SER A 125 6.89 -33.80 9.48
C SER A 125 5.95 -33.06 8.52
N ARG A 126 5.90 -33.56 7.29
CA ARG A 126 4.90 -33.13 6.31
C ARG A 126 3.50 -33.61 6.72
N VAL A 127 2.53 -32.72 6.62
CA VAL A 127 1.10 -33.02 6.72
C VAL A 127 0.36 -32.66 5.44
N LYS A 128 -0.76 -33.35 5.22
CA LYS A 128 -1.73 -33.08 4.17
C LYS A 128 -3.11 -33.11 4.81
N SER A 129 -3.95 -32.13 4.48
CA SER A 129 -5.37 -32.15 4.81
C SER A 129 -6.22 -32.04 3.53
N ASP A 130 -7.33 -32.76 3.52
CA ASP A 130 -8.38 -32.65 2.51
C ASP A 130 -9.57 -31.79 3.01
N ALA A 131 -9.41 -31.11 4.16
CA ALA A 131 -10.41 -30.21 4.70
C ALA A 131 -10.67 -29.02 3.76
N VAL A 132 -11.95 -28.66 3.62
CA VAL A 132 -12.37 -27.50 2.84
C VAL A 132 -12.41 -26.30 3.78
N LEU A 133 -11.74 -25.22 3.38
CA LEU A 133 -11.82 -23.94 4.11
C LEU A 133 -13.21 -23.34 3.97
N THR A 134 -13.72 -22.77 5.07
CA THR A 134 -15.08 -22.25 5.18
C THR A 134 -15.15 -20.72 5.10
N ALA A 135 -14.06 -20.02 5.43
CA ALA A 135 -13.91 -18.56 5.34
C ALA A 135 -12.43 -18.18 5.53
N GLY A 136 -12.08 -16.89 5.53
CA GLY A 136 -10.75 -16.43 5.94
C GLY A 136 -10.30 -15.15 5.28
N ILE A 137 -9.12 -14.66 5.69
CA ILE A 137 -8.54 -13.40 5.23
C ILE A 137 -7.05 -13.65 4.89
N PRO A 138 -6.60 -13.34 3.65
CA PRO A 138 -7.40 -12.92 2.49
C PRO A 138 -8.21 -14.09 1.88
N ALA A 139 -9.24 -13.77 1.06
CA ALA A 139 -10.26 -14.75 0.62
C ALA A 139 -9.73 -16.03 -0.05
N LEU A 140 -10.61 -17.05 -0.07
CA LEU A 140 -10.41 -18.50 -0.24
C LEU A 140 -9.94 -19.01 -1.62
N ASP A 141 -9.36 -18.18 -2.47
CA ASP A 141 -9.26 -18.52 -3.89
C ASP A 141 -8.18 -19.57 -4.22
N ASP A 142 -7.23 -19.83 -3.31
CA ASP A 142 -6.14 -20.79 -3.49
C ASP A 142 -6.06 -21.81 -2.34
N ASN A 143 -7.09 -22.66 -2.19
CA ASN A 143 -7.16 -23.72 -1.16
C ASN A 143 -5.92 -24.63 -1.14
N LYS A 144 -5.25 -24.84 -2.28
CA LYS A 144 -4.04 -25.68 -2.35
C LYS A 144 -2.88 -25.15 -1.51
N LEU A 145 -2.82 -23.83 -1.24
CA LEU A 145 -1.83 -23.24 -0.32
C LEU A 145 -2.00 -23.68 1.13
N TYR A 146 -3.18 -24.19 1.50
CA TYR A 146 -3.52 -24.60 2.87
C TYR A 146 -3.67 -26.11 3.02
N GLN A 147 -3.61 -26.87 1.92
CA GLN A 147 -3.75 -28.34 1.92
C GLN A 147 -2.51 -29.05 2.45
N TYR A 148 -1.32 -28.46 2.30
CA TYR A 148 -0.06 -29.03 2.77
C TYR A 148 0.53 -28.15 3.85
N GLY A 149 1.27 -28.76 4.78
CA GLY A 149 2.03 -28.01 5.77
C GLY A 149 3.19 -28.81 6.34
N ARG A 150 4.04 -28.11 7.08
CA ARG A 150 5.05 -28.70 7.96
C ARG A 150 4.63 -28.48 9.40
N GLU A 151 4.71 -29.53 10.19
CA GLU A 151 4.44 -29.47 11.62
C GLU A 151 5.51 -30.15 12.45
N GLY A 152 5.65 -29.73 13.70
CA GLY A 152 6.60 -30.33 14.65
C GLY A 152 6.47 -29.74 16.04
N LYS A 153 6.99 -30.44 17.04
CA LYS A 153 7.18 -29.88 18.39
C LYS A 153 8.33 -28.86 18.41
N ASP A 154 9.29 -29.06 17.52
CA ASP A 154 10.41 -28.15 17.25
C ASP A 154 10.78 -28.36 15.77
N PHE A 155 10.81 -27.29 14.99
CA PHE A 155 11.36 -27.30 13.62
C PHE A 155 11.76 -25.90 13.16
N THR A 156 12.64 -25.84 12.17
CA THR A 156 13.19 -24.58 11.68
C THR A 156 13.05 -24.45 10.16
N TYR A 157 12.92 -23.22 9.66
CA TYR A 157 13.22 -22.83 8.28
C TYR A 157 14.38 -21.84 8.26
N SER A 158 15.44 -22.12 7.50
CA SER A 158 16.63 -21.27 7.39
C SER A 158 16.79 -20.77 5.95
N ILE A 159 16.12 -19.66 5.63
CA ILE A 159 15.88 -19.24 4.25
C ILE A 159 16.97 -18.25 3.80
N PRO A 160 17.78 -18.57 2.77
CA PRO A 160 18.80 -17.66 2.26
C PRO A 160 18.18 -16.52 1.46
N VAL A 161 18.59 -15.29 1.77
CA VAL A 161 18.17 -14.07 1.07
C VAL A 161 19.34 -13.06 1.02
N PRO A 162 19.48 -12.28 -0.07
CA PRO A 162 20.44 -11.17 -0.11
C PRO A 162 20.24 -10.16 1.02
N ALA A 163 21.25 -9.32 1.27
CA ALA A 163 21.10 -8.19 2.18
C ALA A 163 19.95 -7.26 1.74
N GLY A 164 19.10 -6.86 2.69
CA GLY A 164 17.94 -6.02 2.42
C GLY A 164 16.94 -6.03 3.56
N LEU A 165 15.84 -5.29 3.39
CA LEU A 165 14.67 -5.35 4.26
C LEU A 165 13.58 -6.17 3.60
N TYR A 166 12.98 -7.08 4.37
CA TYR A 166 11.98 -8.02 3.91
C TYR A 166 10.70 -7.97 4.74
N CYS A 167 9.58 -8.22 4.06
CA CYS A 167 8.31 -8.61 4.64
C CYS A 167 8.21 -10.14 4.60
N LEU A 168 7.96 -10.77 5.75
CA LEU A 168 7.58 -12.17 5.87
C LEU A 168 6.07 -12.28 6.02
N ARG A 169 5.45 -13.06 5.14
CA ARG A 169 4.08 -13.53 5.25
C ARG A 169 4.07 -15.02 5.51
N LEU A 170 3.45 -15.42 6.62
CA LEU A 170 3.15 -16.80 6.94
C LEU A 170 1.67 -17.06 6.70
N LYS A 171 1.35 -18.14 5.99
CA LYS A 171 -0.03 -18.55 5.70
C LYS A 171 -0.40 -19.75 6.55
N PHE A 172 -1.54 -19.63 7.23
CA PHE A 172 -2.08 -20.63 8.13
C PHE A 172 -3.55 -20.93 7.84
N ALA A 173 -3.96 -22.16 8.12
CA ALA A 173 -5.35 -22.54 8.35
C ALA A 173 -5.37 -23.78 9.24
N GLU A 174 -6.12 -23.73 10.34
CA GLU A 174 -6.29 -24.93 11.16
C GLU A 174 -7.26 -25.89 10.49
N ASN A 175 -6.80 -27.10 10.16
CA ASN A 175 -7.57 -28.04 9.34
C ASN A 175 -7.84 -29.38 10.04
N GLU A 176 -7.33 -29.58 11.26
CA GLU A 176 -7.44 -30.80 12.04
C GLU A 176 -8.19 -30.55 13.36
N TYR A 177 -7.79 -29.52 14.10
CA TYR A 177 -8.39 -29.19 15.40
C TYR A 177 -9.59 -28.26 15.24
N GLU A 178 -10.63 -28.46 16.06
CA GLU A 178 -11.88 -27.69 15.96
C GLU A 178 -12.01 -26.67 17.10
N ASN A 179 -11.24 -26.80 18.19
CA ASN A 179 -11.28 -25.90 19.33
C ASN A 179 -10.09 -24.94 19.35
N PHE A 180 -10.24 -23.86 20.11
CA PHE A 180 -9.15 -22.91 20.35
C PHE A 180 -8.10 -23.52 21.27
N PHE A 181 -6.83 -23.19 21.01
CA PHE A 181 -5.68 -23.59 21.82
C PHE A 181 -5.42 -25.10 21.89
N GLU A 182 -5.86 -25.88 20.89
CA GLU A 182 -5.43 -27.28 20.77
C GLU A 182 -3.99 -27.42 20.22
N ARG A 183 -3.50 -26.44 19.44
CA ARG A 183 -2.09 -26.42 18.97
C ARG A 183 -1.41 -25.05 19.08
N PRO A 184 -1.44 -24.38 20.25
CA PRO A 184 -0.68 -23.15 20.41
C PRO A 184 0.79 -23.38 20.09
N PHE A 185 1.44 -22.40 19.49
CA PHE A 185 2.87 -22.47 19.19
C PHE A 185 3.59 -21.15 19.37
N ASN A 186 4.91 -21.22 19.50
CA ASN A 186 5.79 -20.07 19.50
C ASN A 186 6.48 -19.94 18.15
N LEU A 187 6.81 -18.70 17.78
CA LEU A 187 7.64 -18.41 16.61
C LEU A 187 8.73 -17.44 17.02
N SER A 188 9.97 -17.79 16.70
CA SER A 188 11.10 -16.89 16.73
C SER A 188 11.62 -16.61 15.32
N ILE A 189 11.98 -15.36 15.05
CA ILE A 189 12.63 -14.94 13.81
C ILE A 189 14.01 -14.41 14.16
N ASN A 190 15.05 -14.99 13.56
CA ASN A 190 16.46 -14.68 13.84
C ASN A 190 16.76 -14.69 15.35
N GLY A 191 16.25 -15.71 16.06
CA GLY A 191 16.44 -15.89 17.50
C GLY A 191 15.58 -14.98 18.40
N LYS A 192 14.82 -14.03 17.84
CA LYS A 192 13.88 -13.19 18.61
C LYS A 192 12.48 -13.78 18.55
N GLN A 193 11.91 -14.11 19.70
CA GLN A 193 10.52 -14.56 19.78
C GLN A 193 9.55 -13.44 19.36
N VAL A 194 8.76 -13.71 18.32
CA VAL A 194 7.77 -12.78 17.74
C VAL A 194 6.32 -13.23 17.94
N LEU A 195 6.10 -14.51 18.20
CA LEU A 195 4.82 -15.05 18.65
C LEU A 195 5.00 -15.90 19.89
N ARG A 196 4.07 -15.78 20.83
CA ARG A 196 4.01 -16.56 22.06
C ARG A 196 2.64 -17.21 22.19
N ASN A 197 2.59 -18.53 22.34
CA ASN A 197 1.35 -19.32 22.42
C ASN A 197 0.30 -18.88 21.38
N PHE A 198 0.73 -18.67 20.14
CA PHE A 198 -0.15 -18.29 19.05
C PHE A 198 -1.00 -19.48 18.62
N ASP A 199 -2.31 -19.26 18.52
CA ASP A 199 -3.29 -20.25 18.09
C ASP A 199 -3.97 -19.79 16.79
N ILE A 200 -3.95 -20.65 15.77
CA ILE A 200 -4.47 -20.32 14.44
C ILE A 200 -5.98 -20.12 14.50
N CYS A 201 -6.72 -21.01 15.19
CA CYS A 201 -8.18 -20.89 15.30
C CYS A 201 -8.59 -19.58 15.97
N HIS A 202 -7.94 -19.19 17.05
CA HIS A 202 -8.20 -17.92 17.72
C HIS A 202 -7.92 -16.73 16.80
N ALA A 203 -6.79 -16.72 16.10
CA ALA A 203 -6.43 -15.64 15.17
C ALA A 203 -7.36 -15.55 13.95
N ALA A 204 -7.73 -16.70 13.39
CA ALA A 204 -8.63 -16.81 12.23
C ALA A 204 -10.12 -16.68 12.59
N ARG A 205 -10.44 -16.66 13.89
CA ARG A 205 -11.81 -16.66 14.46
C ARG A 205 -12.62 -17.91 14.11
N GLY A 206 -11.99 -19.07 14.22
CA GLY A 206 -12.58 -20.40 13.99
C GLY A 206 -11.64 -21.35 13.24
N PRO A 207 -11.91 -22.67 13.30
CA PRO A 207 -11.19 -23.65 12.50
C PRO A 207 -11.56 -23.55 11.02
N ARG A 208 -10.75 -24.17 10.15
CA ARG A 208 -10.90 -24.22 8.69
C ARG A 208 -11.06 -22.84 8.07
N ARG A 209 -10.27 -21.88 8.60
CA ARG A 209 -10.24 -20.50 8.11
C ARG A 209 -8.82 -20.09 7.77
N SER A 210 -8.63 -19.48 6.60
CA SER A 210 -7.32 -18.95 6.22
C SER A 210 -6.96 -17.71 7.06
N TYR A 211 -5.69 -17.63 7.45
CA TYR A 211 -5.12 -16.53 8.18
C TYR A 211 -3.67 -16.27 7.75
N ASP A 212 -3.39 -15.04 7.34
CA ASP A 212 -2.04 -14.57 7.07
C ASP A 212 -1.47 -13.82 8.29
N ARG A 213 -0.19 -14.08 8.63
CA ARG A 213 0.57 -13.32 9.61
C ARG A 213 1.76 -12.63 8.95
N LEU A 214 1.85 -11.31 9.11
CA LEU A 214 2.91 -10.48 8.55
C LEU A 214 3.93 -10.06 9.60
N PHE A 215 5.21 -10.06 9.21
CA PHE A 215 6.32 -9.45 9.95
C PHE A 215 7.13 -8.60 8.98
N ARG A 216 7.17 -7.29 9.23
CA ARG A 216 7.80 -6.30 8.34
C ARG A 216 9.19 -5.91 8.82
N TYR A 217 9.97 -5.33 7.91
CA TYR A 217 11.30 -4.77 8.19
C TYR A 217 12.29 -5.80 8.75
N LEU A 218 12.20 -7.04 8.30
CA LEU A 218 13.14 -8.10 8.68
C LEU A 218 14.47 -7.91 7.93
N VAL A 219 15.56 -8.06 8.67
CA VAL A 219 16.93 -8.04 8.14
C VAL A 219 17.49 -9.46 8.23
N PRO A 220 18.13 -10.00 7.17
CA PRO A 220 18.83 -11.27 7.25
C PRO A 220 19.91 -11.23 8.34
N ASN A 221 20.19 -12.38 8.96
CA ASN A 221 21.27 -12.51 9.93
C ASN A 221 22.65 -12.41 9.24
N GLY A 222 23.74 -12.52 10.03
CA GLY A 222 25.12 -12.41 9.52
C GLY A 222 25.50 -13.44 8.44
N ASP A 223 24.74 -14.54 8.32
CA ASP A 223 24.92 -15.58 7.30
C ASP A 223 24.05 -15.36 6.04
N GLY A 224 23.35 -14.21 5.95
CA GLY A 224 22.44 -13.91 4.85
C GLY A 224 21.16 -14.76 4.88
N ARG A 225 20.63 -15.05 6.07
CA ARG A 225 19.42 -15.88 6.23
C ARG A 225 18.36 -15.23 7.09
N ILE A 226 17.10 -15.53 6.78
CA ILE A 226 15.98 -15.34 7.70
C ILE A 226 15.65 -16.72 8.29
N VAL A 227 15.85 -16.86 9.60
CA VAL A 227 15.65 -18.11 10.34
C VAL A 227 14.34 -18.04 11.09
N LEU A 228 13.41 -18.93 10.76
CA LEU A 228 12.11 -19.09 11.42
C LEU A 228 12.18 -20.34 12.29
N HIS A 229 12.01 -20.19 13.59
CA HIS A 229 12.03 -21.30 14.54
C HIS A 229 10.66 -21.45 15.19
N PHE A 230 10.02 -22.59 14.94
CA PHE A 230 8.70 -22.93 15.46
C PHE A 230 8.86 -23.96 16.57
N THR A 231 8.22 -23.70 17.72
CA THR A 231 8.16 -24.67 18.82
C THR A 231 6.74 -24.85 19.29
N GLU A 232 6.43 -26.01 19.87
CA GLU A 232 5.18 -26.21 20.59
C GLU A 232 4.99 -25.11 21.65
N GLY A 233 3.75 -24.67 21.76
CA GLY A 233 3.29 -23.81 22.81
C GLY A 233 2.85 -24.65 24.00
N TRP A 234 2.39 -23.97 25.03
CA TRP A 234 1.93 -24.62 26.24
C TRP A 234 0.54 -24.14 26.62
N GLU A 235 -0.32 -25.10 26.93
CA GLU A 235 -1.63 -24.91 27.53
C GLU A 235 -1.65 -25.69 28.87
N PRO A 236 -1.99 -25.04 30.00
CA PRO A 236 -2.06 -25.72 31.29
C PRO A 236 -3.13 -26.81 31.32
N LEU A 237 -2.70 -28.04 31.61
CA LEU A 237 -3.52 -29.24 31.85
C LEU A 237 -3.92 -30.02 30.59
N MET A 238 -3.37 -29.69 29.42
CA MET A 238 -3.58 -30.44 28.17
C MET A 238 -2.27 -30.70 27.42
N GLU A 239 -2.17 -31.82 26.69
CA GLU A 239 -1.10 -31.99 25.71
C GLU A 239 -1.38 -31.08 24.51
N SER A 240 -0.41 -30.23 24.16
CA SER A 240 -0.52 -29.34 23.00
C SER A 240 -0.19 -30.09 21.71
N GLY A 241 -0.96 -29.81 20.67
CA GLY A 241 -0.62 -30.14 19.29
C GLY A 241 0.66 -29.43 18.84
N LYS A 242 1.23 -29.93 17.75
CA LYS A 242 2.49 -29.45 17.16
C LYS A 242 2.31 -28.07 16.53
N ALA A 243 3.37 -27.27 16.37
CA ALA A 243 3.32 -26.06 15.56
C ALA A 243 3.03 -26.39 14.08
N LEU A 244 2.43 -25.46 13.31
CA LEU A 244 2.11 -25.63 11.88
C LEU A 244 2.49 -24.40 11.07
N VAL A 245 2.98 -24.61 9.85
CA VAL A 245 3.03 -23.59 8.80
C VAL A 245 2.68 -24.23 7.45
N GLN A 246 1.84 -23.58 6.64
CA GLN A 246 1.41 -24.09 5.34
C GLN A 246 2.09 -23.40 4.16
N ALA A 247 2.33 -22.09 4.25
CA ALA A 247 3.16 -21.41 3.26
C ALA A 247 3.97 -20.26 3.86
N ILE A 248 5.12 -20.02 3.26
CA ILE A 248 6.05 -18.95 3.63
C ILE A 248 6.31 -18.10 2.39
N GLU A 249 6.10 -16.78 2.50
CA GLU A 249 6.43 -15.81 1.47
C GLU A 249 7.34 -14.73 2.07
N LEU A 250 8.49 -14.51 1.46
CA LEU A 250 9.38 -13.37 1.72
C LEU A 250 9.39 -12.47 0.51
N THR A 251 9.10 -11.19 0.72
CA THR A 251 9.16 -10.16 -0.31
C THR A 251 9.99 -8.97 0.17
N PRO A 252 10.63 -8.21 -0.74
CA PRO A 252 11.23 -6.91 -0.41
C PRO A 252 10.25 -5.97 0.29
N GLU A 253 10.69 -5.30 1.36
CA GLU A 253 9.86 -4.32 2.09
C GLU A 253 9.95 -2.93 1.46
N ILE A 254 11.15 -2.50 1.03
CA ILE A 254 11.33 -1.21 0.38
C ILE A 254 11.03 -1.36 -1.11
N LYS A 255 10.10 -0.54 -1.60
CA LYS A 255 9.68 -0.53 -2.99
C LYS A 255 9.31 0.89 -3.44
N PRO A 256 9.52 1.23 -4.73
CA PRO A 256 9.06 2.49 -5.28
C PRO A 256 7.53 2.58 -5.19
N ALA A 257 7.03 3.72 -4.72
CA ALA A 257 5.61 4.03 -4.78
C ALA A 257 5.25 4.57 -6.18
N ILE A 258 4.05 4.24 -6.67
CA ILE A 258 3.48 4.77 -7.91
C ILE A 258 2.28 5.62 -7.54
N ARG A 259 2.18 6.83 -8.09
CA ARG A 259 1.06 7.76 -7.86
C ARG A 259 0.60 8.35 -9.18
N ILE A 260 -0.65 8.13 -9.59
CA ILE A 260 -1.23 8.57 -10.86
C ILE A 260 -2.41 9.49 -10.61
N ASN A 261 -2.36 10.70 -11.16
CA ASN A 261 -3.49 11.62 -11.24
C ASN A 261 -4.32 11.29 -12.50
N ALA A 262 -5.33 10.43 -12.34
CA ALA A 262 -6.10 9.91 -13.47
C ALA A 262 -6.94 11.01 -14.12
N GLY A 263 -6.94 11.04 -15.45
CA GLY A 263 -7.57 12.08 -16.25
C GLY A 263 -6.76 13.38 -16.39
N SER A 264 -5.61 13.54 -15.75
CA SER A 264 -4.73 14.70 -15.91
C SER A 264 -3.57 14.40 -16.86
N ASP A 265 -3.13 15.36 -17.67
CA ASP A 265 -1.88 15.27 -18.44
C ASP A 265 -0.67 15.87 -17.71
N THR A 266 -0.91 16.55 -16.58
CA THR A 266 0.10 17.23 -15.78
C THR A 266 0.30 16.56 -14.42
N PRO A 267 1.54 16.59 -13.88
CA PRO A 267 1.80 16.09 -12.54
C PRO A 267 1.15 16.99 -11.48
N PHE A 268 0.82 16.38 -10.35
CA PHE A 268 0.23 17.03 -9.19
C PHE A 268 1.10 16.78 -7.96
N VAL A 269 1.35 17.80 -7.15
CA VAL A 269 2.04 17.64 -5.86
C VAL A 269 0.99 17.77 -4.77
N ASP A 270 0.80 16.71 -3.98
CA ASP A 270 -0.21 16.72 -2.93
C ASP A 270 0.23 17.50 -1.69
N TRP A 271 -0.65 17.59 -0.70
CA TRP A 271 -0.41 18.28 0.56
C TRP A 271 0.80 17.75 1.34
N ASN A 272 1.16 16.48 1.17
CA ASN A 272 2.29 15.83 1.83
C ASN A 272 3.55 15.83 0.96
N SER A 273 3.53 16.61 -0.13
CA SER A 273 4.60 16.75 -1.11
C SER A 273 4.96 15.48 -1.87
N TYR A 274 4.04 14.51 -1.95
CA TYR A 274 4.19 13.42 -2.91
C TYR A 274 3.83 13.90 -4.31
N THR A 275 4.60 13.44 -5.29
CA THR A 275 4.33 13.69 -6.70
C THR A 275 3.44 12.60 -7.27
N TRP A 276 2.29 12.99 -7.77
CA TRP A 276 1.42 12.22 -8.63
C TRP A 276 1.78 12.54 -10.07
N SER A 277 2.16 11.55 -10.87
CA SER A 277 2.36 11.77 -12.30
C SER A 277 1.03 12.07 -12.98
N GLY A 278 1.09 12.68 -14.17
CA GLY A 278 -0.07 12.67 -15.07
C GLY A 278 -0.51 11.23 -15.38
N ASP A 279 -1.72 11.13 -15.90
CA ASP A 279 -2.37 9.88 -16.24
C ASP A 279 -1.53 9.07 -17.25
N ALA A 280 -1.31 7.81 -16.91
CA ALA A 280 -0.46 6.88 -17.64
C ALA A 280 -0.87 5.44 -17.32
N HIS A 281 -0.31 4.48 -18.07
CA HIS A 281 -0.50 3.05 -17.84
C HIS A 281 -1.95 2.55 -18.01
N TYR A 282 -2.82 3.35 -18.61
CA TYR A 282 -4.23 3.01 -18.82
C TYR A 282 -4.47 2.38 -20.20
N GLU A 283 -5.55 1.61 -20.29
CA GLU A 283 -6.15 1.17 -21.55
C GLU A 283 -7.63 1.60 -21.58
N GLY A 284 -8.00 2.34 -22.62
CA GLY A 284 -9.37 2.81 -22.85
C GLY A 284 -9.80 4.00 -21.97
N GLY A 285 -11.09 4.30 -22.06
CA GLY A 285 -11.73 5.43 -21.38
C GLY A 285 -11.44 6.79 -22.02
N SER A 286 -12.15 7.80 -21.52
CA SER A 286 -12.02 9.21 -21.88
C SER A 286 -11.75 10.04 -20.63
N VAL A 287 -11.31 11.28 -20.81
CA VAL A 287 -11.14 12.23 -19.69
C VAL A 287 -12.45 12.98 -19.45
N ILE A 288 -12.80 13.18 -18.18
CA ILE A 288 -13.82 14.14 -17.75
C ILE A 288 -13.25 15.06 -16.67
N THR A 289 -13.73 16.29 -16.66
CA THR A 289 -13.32 17.32 -15.70
C THR A 289 -14.54 17.90 -15.00
N SER A 290 -14.33 18.55 -13.86
CA SER A 290 -15.37 19.24 -13.10
C SER A 290 -14.79 20.41 -12.32
N ASP A 291 -15.47 21.56 -12.36
CA ASP A 291 -15.12 22.73 -11.54
C ASP A 291 -15.77 22.67 -10.15
N LYS A 292 -16.56 21.62 -9.84
CA LYS A 292 -17.18 21.47 -8.53
C LYS A 292 -16.09 21.27 -7.46
N LEU A 293 -16.31 21.90 -6.31
CA LEU A 293 -15.47 21.69 -5.13
C LEU A 293 -15.81 20.34 -4.50
N VAL A 294 -14.79 19.65 -4.01
CA VAL A 294 -14.95 18.51 -3.10
C VAL A 294 -15.12 19.07 -1.70
N GLU A 295 -16.26 18.81 -1.07
CA GLU A 295 -16.58 19.25 0.29
C GLU A 295 -15.53 18.75 1.29
N HIS A 296 -15.06 17.51 1.09
CA HIS A 296 -13.89 16.97 1.78
C HIS A 296 -13.04 16.13 0.83
N ALA A 297 -11.91 16.67 0.39
CA ALA A 297 -10.83 15.85 -0.15
C ALA A 297 -10.18 15.06 1.02
N SER A 298 -9.68 13.85 0.73
CA SER A 298 -9.08 12.96 1.73
C SER A 298 -7.61 12.68 1.38
N PRO A 299 -6.67 12.84 2.32
CA PRO A 299 -6.90 13.09 3.75
C PRO A 299 -7.01 14.58 4.14
N THR A 300 -6.97 15.51 3.17
CA THR A 300 -7.00 16.96 3.45
C THR A 300 -7.89 17.75 2.50
N LEU A 301 -8.22 18.99 2.88
CA LEU A 301 -8.97 19.93 2.04
C LEU A 301 -8.13 20.55 0.90
N TYR A 302 -6.83 20.29 0.84
CA TYR A 302 -5.87 20.94 -0.07
C TYR A 302 -5.68 20.21 -1.41
N ASP A 303 -6.23 19.01 -1.57
CA ASP A 303 -6.02 18.16 -2.75
C ASP A 303 -7.23 18.13 -3.69
N GLN A 304 -7.99 19.23 -3.73
CA GLN A 304 -9.19 19.39 -4.56
C GLN A 304 -8.94 18.99 -6.02
N SER A 305 -7.84 19.50 -6.60
CA SER A 305 -7.52 19.31 -8.02
C SER A 305 -7.28 17.86 -8.40
N LEU A 306 -6.84 17.00 -7.46
CA LEU A 306 -6.68 15.55 -7.70
C LEU A 306 -8.02 14.88 -8.04
N TYR A 307 -9.13 15.42 -7.53
CA TYR A 307 -10.47 14.88 -7.75
C TYR A 307 -11.22 15.58 -8.89
N GLN A 308 -10.72 16.70 -9.40
CA GLN A 308 -11.42 17.49 -10.42
C GLN A 308 -11.19 16.98 -11.85
N THR A 309 -10.27 16.04 -12.03
CA THR A 309 -10.03 15.28 -13.27
C THR A 309 -10.25 13.80 -13.02
N ALA A 310 -10.86 13.10 -13.97
CA ALA A 310 -11.03 11.66 -13.90
C ALA A 310 -10.90 11.01 -15.27
N ARG A 311 -10.48 9.74 -15.26
CA ARG A 311 -10.73 8.84 -16.39
C ARG A 311 -12.12 8.21 -16.22
N THR A 312 -12.89 8.16 -17.31
CA THR A 312 -14.25 7.58 -17.33
C THR A 312 -14.44 6.58 -18.46
N GLY A 313 -15.27 5.55 -18.25
CA GLY A 313 -15.68 4.61 -19.29
C GLY A 313 -16.40 3.37 -18.76
N LYS A 314 -16.95 2.54 -19.65
CA LYS A 314 -17.60 1.27 -19.25
C LYS A 314 -16.64 0.29 -18.59
N THR A 315 -15.38 0.26 -19.04
CA THR A 315 -14.31 -0.49 -18.39
C THR A 315 -13.03 0.32 -18.51
N LEU A 316 -12.35 0.51 -17.38
CA LEU A 316 -11.05 1.13 -17.26
C LEU A 316 -10.06 0.05 -16.85
N ARG A 317 -8.87 0.06 -17.44
CA ARG A 317 -7.77 -0.84 -17.08
C ARG A 317 -6.52 -0.03 -16.84
N TYR A 318 -5.77 -0.39 -15.80
CA TYR A 318 -4.41 0.10 -15.55
C TYR A 318 -3.48 -1.09 -15.29
N ALA A 319 -2.26 -1.00 -15.78
CA ALA A 319 -1.24 -2.04 -15.58
C ALA A 319 0.12 -1.43 -15.26
N PHE A 320 0.62 -1.70 -14.05
CA PHE A 320 1.86 -1.13 -13.55
C PHE A 320 2.92 -2.21 -13.41
N ALA A 321 4.04 -2.06 -14.12
CA ALA A 321 5.24 -2.83 -13.84
C ALA A 321 5.80 -2.37 -12.49
N VAL A 322 5.96 -3.32 -11.56
CA VAL A 322 6.40 -3.05 -10.19
C VAL A 322 7.48 -4.05 -9.80
N THR A 323 8.36 -3.63 -8.91
CA THR A 323 9.32 -4.55 -8.31
C THR A 323 8.58 -5.61 -7.47
N PRO A 324 9.18 -6.79 -7.27
CA PRO A 324 8.84 -7.67 -6.16
C PRO A 324 8.57 -6.94 -4.84
N GLY A 325 7.42 -7.19 -4.22
CA GLY A 325 7.05 -6.53 -2.97
C GLY A 325 5.62 -6.81 -2.55
N LEU A 326 5.28 -6.37 -1.34
CA LEU A 326 3.92 -6.43 -0.80
C LEU A 326 3.29 -5.04 -0.71
N TYR A 327 2.37 -4.75 -1.63
CA TYR A 327 1.82 -3.43 -1.89
C TYR A 327 0.45 -3.20 -1.25
N ASN A 328 0.20 -1.94 -0.89
CA ASN A 328 -1.14 -1.41 -0.76
C ASN A 328 -1.51 -0.69 -2.05
N VAL A 329 -2.74 -0.90 -2.52
CA VAL A 329 -3.32 -0.17 -3.65
C VAL A 329 -4.46 0.69 -3.11
N HIS A 330 -4.32 1.99 -3.30
CA HIS A 330 -5.27 3.02 -2.90
C HIS A 330 -5.87 3.62 -4.17
N LEU A 331 -7.21 3.53 -4.30
CA LEU A 331 -7.91 4.18 -5.42
C LEU A 331 -8.78 5.30 -4.87
N LYS A 332 -8.65 6.48 -5.45
CA LYS A 332 -9.29 7.73 -5.00
C LYS A 332 -10.41 8.12 -5.95
N PHE A 333 -11.54 8.48 -5.36
CA PHE A 333 -12.76 8.85 -6.07
C PHE A 333 -13.46 10.04 -5.42
N ALA A 334 -14.23 10.80 -6.19
CA ALA A 334 -15.26 11.71 -5.71
C ALA A 334 -16.33 11.86 -6.81
N GLU A 335 -17.61 11.66 -6.47
CA GLU A 335 -18.67 11.84 -7.46
C GLU A 335 -18.96 13.34 -7.66
N LEU A 336 -18.50 13.90 -8.77
CA LEU A 336 -18.69 15.30 -9.13
C LEU A 336 -19.69 15.52 -10.26
N TRP A 337 -20.22 14.46 -10.89
CA TRP A 337 -20.99 14.59 -12.14
C TRP A 337 -22.46 14.19 -11.98
N LEU A 338 -22.75 13.20 -11.15
CA LEU A 338 -24.10 12.71 -10.89
C LEU A 338 -24.75 13.44 -9.71
N SER A 339 -26.07 13.34 -9.61
CA SER A 339 -26.88 14.11 -8.66
C SER A 339 -27.13 13.38 -7.35
N GLU A 340 -27.13 12.04 -7.35
CA GLU A 340 -27.51 11.24 -6.17
C GLU A 340 -26.55 10.07 -5.92
N PRO A 341 -26.35 9.66 -4.65
CA PRO A 341 -25.67 8.41 -4.32
C PRO A 341 -26.29 7.18 -4.98
N GLY A 342 -25.46 6.21 -5.36
CA GLY A 342 -25.89 4.94 -5.93
C GLY A 342 -26.08 4.96 -7.44
N GLN A 343 -25.86 6.11 -8.10
CA GLN A 343 -26.01 6.22 -9.55
C GLN A 343 -24.78 5.70 -10.33
N ARG A 344 -23.64 5.45 -9.70
CA ARG A 344 -22.42 4.92 -10.33
C ARG A 344 -21.86 3.68 -9.60
N PRO A 345 -22.60 2.57 -9.58
CA PRO A 345 -22.06 1.31 -9.08
C PRO A 345 -20.98 0.79 -10.04
N MET A 346 -19.88 0.29 -9.46
CA MET A 346 -18.71 -0.22 -10.17
C MET A 346 -18.19 -1.50 -9.52
N ASP A 347 -17.72 -2.42 -10.35
CA ASP A 347 -16.93 -3.57 -9.93
C ASP A 347 -15.44 -3.24 -10.06
N ILE A 348 -14.66 -3.54 -9.02
CA ILE A 348 -13.24 -3.21 -8.97
C ILE A 348 -12.45 -4.48 -8.72
N ALA A 349 -11.60 -4.82 -9.68
CA ALA A 349 -10.73 -5.97 -9.63
C ALA A 349 -9.26 -5.56 -9.61
N ILE A 350 -8.47 -6.26 -8.79
CA ILE A 350 -7.01 -6.14 -8.76
C ILE A 350 -6.42 -7.50 -9.08
N ASN A 351 -5.46 -7.56 -10.01
CA ASN A 351 -4.88 -8.80 -10.53
C ASN A 351 -5.95 -9.81 -10.98
N GLY A 352 -7.02 -9.31 -11.61
CA GLY A 352 -8.14 -10.12 -12.11
C GLY A 352 -9.10 -10.64 -11.03
N ARG A 353 -8.90 -10.30 -9.76
CA ARG A 353 -9.82 -10.64 -8.66
C ARG A 353 -10.68 -9.44 -8.28
N THR A 354 -12.00 -9.58 -8.43
CA THR A 354 -12.96 -8.57 -7.95
C THR A 354 -12.93 -8.49 -6.43
N LEU A 355 -12.52 -7.34 -5.92
CA LEU A 355 -12.46 -7.05 -4.48
C LEU A 355 -13.66 -6.25 -4.00
N TRP A 356 -14.26 -5.45 -4.90
CA TRP A 356 -15.50 -4.72 -4.65
C TRP A 356 -16.48 -4.96 -5.80
N SER A 357 -17.74 -5.20 -5.46
CA SER A 357 -18.82 -5.40 -6.43
C SER A 357 -19.93 -4.38 -6.20
N ALA A 358 -20.42 -3.78 -7.29
CA ALA A 358 -21.43 -2.72 -7.29
C ALA A 358 -21.14 -1.58 -6.28
N TRP A 359 -19.86 -1.28 -6.05
CA TRP A 359 -19.44 -0.22 -5.14
C TRP A 359 -19.64 1.14 -5.79
N ASP A 360 -20.23 2.07 -5.07
CA ASP A 360 -20.54 3.42 -5.54
C ASP A 360 -19.83 4.47 -4.67
N PRO A 361 -19.07 5.42 -5.27
CA PRO A 361 -18.24 6.35 -4.53
C PRO A 361 -19.04 7.34 -3.68
N ALA A 362 -20.18 7.83 -4.19
CA ALA A 362 -21.05 8.74 -3.45
C ALA A 362 -21.73 8.06 -2.26
N THR A 363 -22.13 6.80 -2.42
CA THR A 363 -22.70 5.96 -1.36
C THR A 363 -21.64 5.68 -0.30
N ALA A 364 -20.42 5.31 -0.69
CA ALA A 364 -19.31 5.09 0.24
C ALA A 364 -18.94 6.35 1.03
N ALA A 365 -19.07 7.53 0.42
CA ALA A 365 -18.88 8.82 1.08
C ALA A 365 -20.12 9.36 1.82
N ASN A 366 -21.27 8.66 1.73
CA ASN A 366 -22.60 9.09 2.19
C ASN A 366 -23.14 10.38 1.54
N LYS A 367 -22.50 10.91 0.49
CA LYS A 367 -22.91 12.13 -0.23
C LYS A 367 -22.13 12.28 -1.54
N ILE A 368 -22.70 13.01 -2.51
CA ILE A 368 -21.95 13.53 -3.67
C ILE A 368 -20.90 14.57 -3.24
N ALA A 369 -19.93 14.85 -4.13
CA ALA A 369 -18.88 15.84 -3.93
C ALA A 369 -18.02 15.64 -2.67
N ARG A 370 -17.90 14.41 -2.20
CA ARG A 370 -17.03 14.03 -1.09
C ARG A 370 -16.09 12.92 -1.55
N ALA A 371 -14.83 12.98 -1.11
CA ALA A 371 -13.86 11.96 -1.45
C ALA A 371 -14.24 10.61 -0.81
N ALA A 372 -14.12 9.56 -1.61
CA ALA A 372 -14.12 8.17 -1.20
C ALA A 372 -12.79 7.55 -1.60
N GLU A 373 -12.33 6.62 -0.78
CA GLU A 373 -11.11 5.86 -1.05
C GLU A 373 -11.39 4.39 -0.76
N ILE A 374 -10.86 3.52 -1.61
CA ILE A 374 -10.76 2.09 -1.30
C ILE A 374 -9.30 1.72 -1.19
N ARG A 375 -9.03 0.78 -0.28
CA ARG A 375 -7.68 0.28 -0.01
C ARG A 375 -7.68 -1.23 -0.12
N ALA A 376 -6.94 -1.75 -1.09
CA ALA A 376 -6.56 -3.14 -1.12
C ALA A 376 -5.19 -3.26 -0.47
N GLN A 377 -5.11 -4.00 0.62
CA GLN A 377 -3.84 -4.28 1.25
C GLN A 377 -3.25 -5.55 0.66
N ASP A 378 -1.97 -5.76 0.95
CA ASP A 378 -1.41 -7.10 0.88
C ASP A 378 -1.35 -7.70 -0.54
N ILE A 379 -1.24 -6.83 -1.55
CA ILE A 379 -1.20 -7.15 -2.98
C ILE A 379 0.24 -7.44 -3.40
N THR A 380 0.45 -8.58 -4.06
CA THR A 380 1.73 -8.88 -4.72
C THR A 380 1.60 -8.63 -6.23
N PRO A 381 2.69 -8.32 -6.93
CA PRO A 381 2.70 -8.37 -8.40
C PRO A 381 2.26 -9.76 -8.90
N ASN A 382 1.63 -9.81 -10.07
CA ASN A 382 1.31 -11.05 -10.76
C ASN A 382 2.57 -11.71 -11.36
N ALA A 383 2.41 -12.85 -12.06
CA ALA A 383 3.52 -13.56 -12.72
C ALA A 383 4.37 -12.69 -13.66
N ASP A 384 3.76 -11.69 -14.29
CA ASP A 384 4.42 -10.78 -15.24
C ASP A 384 5.10 -9.59 -14.54
N GLY A 385 5.13 -9.58 -13.20
CA GLY A 385 5.68 -8.46 -12.42
C GLY A 385 4.80 -7.21 -12.44
N GLN A 386 3.49 -7.38 -12.62
CA GLN A 386 2.55 -6.26 -12.71
C GLN A 386 1.50 -6.26 -11.61
N ILE A 387 1.04 -5.07 -11.23
CA ILE A 387 -0.24 -4.89 -10.54
C ILE A 387 -1.22 -4.36 -11.58
N THR A 388 -2.30 -5.11 -11.83
CA THR A 388 -3.37 -4.69 -12.74
C THR A 388 -4.60 -4.27 -11.96
N ILE A 389 -5.22 -3.17 -12.38
CA ILE A 389 -6.47 -2.65 -11.81
C ILE A 389 -7.49 -2.58 -12.95
N GLN A 390 -8.66 -3.19 -12.75
CA GLN A 390 -9.78 -3.07 -13.66
C GLN A 390 -10.98 -2.51 -12.90
N ILE A 391 -11.61 -1.47 -13.45
CA ILE A 391 -12.85 -0.89 -12.93
C ILE A 391 -13.90 -1.01 -14.03
N THR A 392 -14.99 -1.71 -13.75
CA THR A 392 -16.07 -1.94 -14.71
C THR A 392 -17.35 -1.34 -14.17
N ALA A 393 -18.03 -0.52 -14.97
CA ALA A 393 -19.35 -0.02 -14.63
C ALA A 393 -20.34 -1.18 -14.50
N SER A 394 -21.07 -1.26 -13.39
CA SER A 394 -22.13 -2.26 -13.18
C SER A 394 -23.54 -1.66 -13.28
N GLY A 395 -23.64 -0.37 -13.62
CA GLY A 395 -24.88 0.35 -13.90
C GLY A 395 -24.91 1.04 -15.27
N SER A 396 -25.86 1.95 -15.46
CA SER A 396 -26.04 2.70 -16.71
C SER A 396 -24.97 3.77 -16.93
N ASN A 397 -24.45 4.36 -15.85
CA ASN A 397 -23.39 5.36 -15.90
C ASN A 397 -22.01 4.70 -16.01
N ASP A 398 -21.06 5.40 -16.63
CA ASP A 398 -19.69 4.91 -16.78
C ASP A 398 -18.95 4.85 -15.43
N ALA A 399 -17.92 4.02 -15.33
CA ALA A 399 -17.02 4.03 -14.18
C ALA A 399 -16.12 5.26 -14.21
N ILE A 400 -15.62 5.69 -13.05
CA ILE A 400 -14.64 6.79 -12.92
C ILE A 400 -13.45 6.38 -12.08
N LEU A 401 -12.32 7.05 -12.25
CA LEU A 401 -11.15 6.98 -11.37
C LEU A 401 -10.39 8.30 -11.40
N GLN A 402 -10.04 8.84 -10.23
CA GLN A 402 -9.34 10.13 -10.07
C GLN A 402 -7.89 9.96 -9.60
N GLY A 403 -7.61 8.97 -8.75
CA GLY A 403 -6.23 8.74 -8.30
C GLY A 403 -5.92 7.28 -8.07
N ILE A 404 -4.67 6.89 -8.36
CA ILE A 404 -4.09 5.58 -8.01
C ILE A 404 -2.82 5.81 -7.20
N GLU A 405 -2.71 5.17 -6.05
CA GLU A 405 -1.47 5.09 -5.27
C GLU A 405 -1.15 3.62 -4.97
N ILE A 406 0.08 3.19 -5.29
CA ILE A 406 0.58 1.84 -5.06
C ILE A 406 1.86 1.97 -4.25
N GLU A 407 1.89 1.45 -3.02
CA GLU A 407 3.00 1.67 -2.08
C GLU A 407 3.37 0.50 -1.16
#